data_AF-A0A0K9PKV4-F1
#
_entry.id   AF-A0A0K9PKV4-F1
#
_cell.length_a   1.000
_cell.length_b   1.000
_cell.length_c   1.000
_cell.angle_alpha   90.00
_cell.angle_beta   90.00
_cell.angle_gamma   90.00
#
_symmetry.space_group_name_H-M   'P 1'
#
loop_
_entity.id
_entity.type
_entity.pdbx_description
1 polymer ?
#
loop_
_entity_poly.entity_id
_entity_poly.type
_entity_poly.pdbx_seq_one_letter_code
_entity_poly.pdbx_strand_id
1 'polypeptide(L)'
;MDIIAPSSQKGDHLNIPGCPSLMKIVSKHGDKEILFADKVMKFTASGKIKRRILLITDVAIYLIDPDTNKLKRRVALTAVKKLCLSKLSDGFFAVIVPCEYDCLMLSTRKKEIVDVLIESSGSTSSEEMVEFSNSFSYRANANLVKEIRFEDQEGTVRTKIVRKENRN
;
A
#
# COMPACT_ATOMS: atom_id res chain seq x y z
N MET A 1 31.46 10.79 4.90
CA MET A 1 30.43 11.08 3.89
C MET A 1 30.25 9.79 3.14
N ASP A 2 29.38 8.92 3.65
CA ASP A 2 29.26 7.59 3.09
C ASP A 2 28.37 7.68 1.86
N ILE A 3 29.03 7.55 0.71
CA ILE A 3 28.41 7.40 -0.59
C ILE A 3 27.68 6.07 -0.54
N ILE A 4 26.35 6.12 -0.51
CA ILE A 4 25.49 4.95 -0.68
C ILE A 4 25.84 4.38 -2.05
N ALA A 5 26.54 3.25 -2.07
CA ALA A 5 26.74 2.46 -3.28
C ALA A 5 25.36 2.07 -3.84
N PRO A 6 25.16 2.07 -5.17
CA PRO A 6 23.91 1.62 -5.75
C PRO A 6 23.81 0.11 -5.56
N SER A 7 23.25 -0.33 -4.43
CA SER A 7 22.72 -1.68 -4.30
C SER A 7 21.64 -1.84 -5.38
N SER A 8 21.59 -3.00 -6.03
CA SER A 8 20.71 -3.27 -7.17
C SER A 8 19.31 -2.69 -6.96
N GLN A 9 18.89 -1.81 -7.87
CA GLN A 9 17.66 -1.01 -7.90
C GLN A 9 16.36 -1.84 -8.02
N LYS A 10 16.29 -3.02 -7.39
CA LYS A 10 15.13 -3.90 -7.44
C LYS A 10 14.01 -3.25 -6.61
N GLY A 11 12.88 -2.96 -7.23
CA GLY A 11 11.71 -2.37 -6.57
C GLY A 11 11.55 -0.86 -6.71
N ASP A 12 12.60 -0.09 -7.00
CA ASP A 12 12.50 1.36 -7.24
C ASP A 12 12.20 1.67 -8.70
N HIS A 13 10.91 1.69 -9.06
CA HIS A 13 10.44 1.96 -10.42
C HIS A 13 10.34 3.45 -10.74
N LEU A 14 10.72 4.33 -9.79
CA LEU A 14 10.64 5.79 -9.94
C LEU A 14 12.01 6.48 -9.86
N ASN A 15 13.09 5.73 -9.61
CA ASN A 15 14.43 6.25 -9.39
C ASN A 15 14.42 7.36 -8.32
N ILE A 16 13.93 7.02 -7.13
CA ILE A 16 13.78 7.94 -6.01
C ILE A 16 15.11 8.62 -5.63
N PRO A 17 16.28 7.95 -5.62
CA PRO A 17 17.57 8.62 -5.40
C PRO A 17 17.85 9.77 -6.37
N GLY A 18 17.36 9.68 -7.61
CA GLY A 18 17.44 10.74 -8.61
C GLY A 18 16.44 11.89 -8.41
N CYS A 19 15.57 11.81 -7.40
CA CYS A 19 14.52 12.79 -7.11
C CYS A 19 14.76 13.48 -5.74
N PRO A 20 15.48 14.62 -5.69
CA PRO A 20 15.86 15.26 -4.42
C PRO A 20 14.69 15.62 -3.49
N SER A 21 13.54 16.01 -4.06
CA SER A 21 12.33 16.34 -3.30
C SER A 21 11.77 15.13 -2.55
N LEU A 22 11.82 13.94 -3.16
CA LEU A 22 11.34 12.68 -2.58
C LEU A 22 12.37 12.12 -1.60
N MET A 23 13.67 12.17 -1.92
CA MET A 23 14.74 11.79 -1.00
C MET A 23 14.68 12.59 0.29
N LYS A 24 14.40 13.90 0.22
CA LYS A 24 14.26 14.75 1.42
C LYS A 24 13.15 14.28 2.36
N ILE A 25 12.09 13.67 1.85
CA ILE A 25 11.01 13.09 2.67
C ILE A 25 11.55 11.89 3.47
N VAL A 26 12.26 10.98 2.80
CA VAL A 26 12.84 9.77 3.40
C VAL A 26 13.88 10.16 4.45
N SER A 27 14.84 11.00 4.07
CA SER A 27 15.93 11.42 4.97
C SER A 27 15.44 12.18 6.19
N LYS A 28 14.32 12.91 6.11
CA LYS A 28 13.72 13.59 7.27
C LYS A 28 13.27 12.61 8.35
N HIS A 29 12.91 11.38 7.98
CA HIS A 29 12.49 10.34 8.91
C HIS A 29 13.63 9.40 9.33
N GLY A 30 14.82 9.54 8.75
CA GLY A 30 15.99 8.72 9.08
C GLY A 30 15.95 7.30 8.51
N ASP A 31 14.98 7.02 7.64
CA ASP A 31 14.87 5.77 6.90
C ASP A 31 16.05 5.62 5.93
N LYS A 32 16.60 4.40 5.81
CA LYS A 32 17.91 4.17 5.18
C LYS A 32 17.82 3.52 3.82
N GLU A 33 16.82 2.67 3.62
CA GLU A 33 16.69 1.86 2.43
C GLU A 33 15.35 2.10 1.74
N ILE A 34 15.38 2.10 0.41
CA ILE A 34 14.18 2.15 -0.42
C ILE A 34 13.99 0.75 -0.98
N LEU A 35 12.94 0.08 -0.53
CA LEU A 35 12.63 -1.30 -0.91
C LEU A 35 11.68 -1.36 -2.11
N PHE A 36 10.80 -0.37 -2.24
CA PHE A 36 9.88 -0.27 -3.38
C PHE A 36 9.45 1.17 -3.62
N ALA A 37 9.30 1.56 -4.89
CA ALA A 37 8.64 2.81 -5.26
C ALA A 37 7.90 2.67 -6.60
N ASP A 38 6.59 2.91 -6.61
CA ASP A 38 5.81 3.06 -7.86
C ASP A 38 4.53 3.88 -7.62
N LYS A 39 3.85 4.28 -8.70
CA LYS A 39 2.54 4.92 -8.66
C LYS A 39 1.44 3.88 -8.46
N VAL A 40 0.56 4.13 -7.50
CA VAL A 40 -0.63 3.32 -7.21
C VAL A 40 -1.90 4.17 -7.26
N MET A 41 -3.03 3.49 -7.48
CA MET A 41 -4.36 4.10 -7.38
C MET A 41 -4.90 3.88 -5.97
N LYS A 42 -5.09 4.96 -5.20
CA LYS A 42 -5.61 4.92 -3.84
C LYS A 42 -7.10 5.28 -3.82
N PHE A 43 -7.91 4.46 -3.18
CA PHE A 43 -9.35 4.68 -3.04
C PHE A 43 -9.63 5.51 -1.78
N THR A 44 -10.28 6.65 -1.93
CA THR A 44 -10.61 7.54 -0.80
C THR A 44 -11.92 7.15 -0.12
N ALA A 45 -12.13 7.64 1.11
CA ALA A 45 -13.40 7.49 1.82
C ALA A 45 -14.59 8.02 0.99
N SER A 46 -14.40 9.12 0.26
CA SER A 46 -15.40 9.70 -0.65
C SER A 46 -15.70 8.87 -1.91
N GLY A 47 -14.94 7.78 -2.17
CA GLY A 47 -15.07 6.98 -3.39
C GLY A 47 -14.22 7.47 -4.56
N LYS A 48 -13.62 8.67 -4.48
CA LYS A 48 -12.66 9.15 -5.49
C LYS A 48 -11.40 8.28 -5.51
N ILE A 49 -10.88 8.04 -6.71
CA ILE A 49 -9.59 7.42 -6.95
C ILE A 49 -8.54 8.53 -7.05
N LYS A 50 -7.40 8.37 -6.37
CA LYS A 50 -6.29 9.32 -6.39
C LYS A 50 -4.99 8.59 -6.67
N ARG A 51 -4.20 9.11 -7.61
CA ARG A 51 -2.82 8.65 -7.82
C ARG A 51 -1.96 9.01 -6.61
N ARG A 52 -1.15 8.06 -6.15
CA ARG A 52 -0.14 8.25 -5.11
C ARG A 52 1.14 7.57 -5.53
N ILE A 53 2.28 8.14 -5.19
CA ILE A 53 3.53 7.37 -5.12
C ILE A 53 3.42 6.55 -3.83
N LEU A 54 3.48 5.23 -3.97
CA LEU A 54 3.71 4.29 -2.88
C LEU A 54 5.21 4.06 -2.79
N LEU A 55 5.80 4.49 -1.69
CA LEU A 55 7.21 4.27 -1.39
C LEU A 55 7.30 3.44 -0.12
N ILE A 56 8.04 2.34 -0.15
CA ILE A 56 8.25 1.45 1.00
C ILE A 56 9.73 1.46 1.32
N THR A 57 10.03 1.68 2.60
CA THR A 57 11.38 1.64 3.17
C THR A 57 11.52 0.46 4.12
N ASP A 58 12.69 0.33 4.74
CA ASP A 58 12.96 -0.60 5.84
C ASP A 58 12.11 -0.35 7.11
N VAL A 59 11.44 0.81 7.21
CA VAL A 59 10.71 1.21 8.43
C VAL A 59 9.26 1.58 8.18
N ALA A 60 8.91 2.09 6.99
CA ALA A 60 7.59 2.68 6.75
C ALA A 60 7.12 2.64 5.30
N ILE A 61 5.79 2.74 5.16
CA ILE A 61 5.08 3.00 3.91
C ILE A 61 4.77 4.50 3.82
N TYR A 62 5.07 5.09 2.68
CA TYR A 62 4.78 6.49 2.35
C TYR A 62 3.79 6.56 1.21
N LEU A 63 2.76 7.40 1.39
CA LEU A 63 1.85 7.81 0.32
C LEU A 63 2.13 9.27 0.01
N ILE A 64 2.72 9.51 -1.16
CA ILE A 64 3.13 10.84 -1.60
C ILE A 64 2.24 11.26 -2.77
N ASP A 65 1.90 12.53 -2.82
CA ASP A 65 1.15 13.10 -3.93
C ASP A 65 2.11 13.38 -5.10
N PRO A 66 1.91 12.74 -6.27
CA PRO A 66 2.88 12.78 -7.37
C PRO A 66 2.97 14.16 -8.02
N ASP A 67 1.92 14.98 -7.93
CA ASP A 67 1.86 16.28 -8.59
C ASP A 67 2.57 17.35 -7.73
N THR A 68 2.48 17.20 -6.40
CA THR A 68 3.00 18.20 -5.46
C THR A 68 4.25 17.75 -4.70
N ASN A 69 4.68 16.48 -4.84
CA ASN A 69 5.71 15.84 -4.02
C ASN A 69 5.49 16.04 -2.51
N LYS A 70 4.23 16.16 -2.08
CA LYS A 70 3.88 16.32 -0.66
C LYS A 70 3.53 14.97 -0.05
N LEU A 71 4.16 14.66 1.08
CA LEU A 71 3.77 13.53 1.91
C LEU A 71 2.31 13.67 2.35
N LYS A 72 1.47 12.69 2.00
CA LYS A 72 0.06 12.63 2.41
C LYS A 72 -0.16 11.73 3.61
N ARG A 73 0.64 10.67 3.72
CA ARG A 73 0.60 9.75 4.86
C ARG A 73 1.90 8.98 4.97
N ARG A 74 2.34 8.72 6.20
CA ARG A 74 3.37 7.74 6.53
C ARG A 74 2.74 6.71 7.47
N VAL A 75 2.99 5.43 7.24
CA VAL A 75 2.53 4.32 8.08
C VAL A 75 3.76 3.50 8.46
N ALA A 76 4.07 3.41 9.75
CA ALA A 76 5.16 2.52 10.18
C ALA A 76 4.82 1.07 9.83
N LEU A 77 5.80 0.28 9.40
CA LEU A 77 5.57 -1.14 9.08
C LEU A 77 5.06 -1.91 10.30
N THR A 78 5.53 -1.56 11.49
CA THR A 78 5.07 -2.12 12.78
C THR A 78 3.60 -1.79 13.10
N ALA A 79 2.99 -0.80 12.43
CA ALA A 79 1.57 -0.47 12.59
C ALA A 79 0.67 -1.24 11.60
N VAL A 80 1.24 -1.95 10.63
CA VAL A 80 0.51 -2.79 9.69
C VAL A 80 0.15 -4.09 10.39
N LYS A 81 -1.16 -4.38 10.52
CA LYS A 81 -1.63 -5.62 11.10
C LYS A 81 -1.64 -6.77 10.10
N LYS A 82 -2.13 -6.48 8.88
CA LYS A 82 -2.27 -7.46 7.81
C LYS A 82 -2.50 -6.79 6.46
N LEU A 83 -2.33 -7.56 5.40
CA LEU A 83 -2.72 -7.26 4.05
C LEU A 83 -3.97 -8.07 3.70
N CYS A 84 -4.92 -7.46 3.02
CA CYS A 84 -6.09 -8.18 2.49
C CYS A 84 -6.05 -8.18 0.96
N LEU A 85 -6.12 -9.38 0.38
CA LEU A 85 -6.03 -9.64 -1.06
C LEU A 85 -7.23 -10.48 -1.50
N SER A 86 -7.64 -10.36 -2.75
CA SER A 86 -8.58 -11.33 -3.33
C SER A 86 -7.84 -12.62 -3.71
N LYS A 87 -8.61 -13.71 -3.93
CA LYS A 87 -8.11 -14.97 -4.50
C LYS A 87 -8.02 -14.93 -6.03
N LEU A 88 -8.35 -13.79 -6.65
CA LEU A 88 -8.44 -13.62 -8.10
C LEU A 88 -7.24 -12.82 -8.64
N SER A 89 -7.04 -12.90 -9.95
CA SER A 89 -5.98 -12.17 -10.67
C SER A 89 -6.37 -10.70 -10.89
N ASP A 90 -6.49 -9.93 -9.81
CA ASP A 90 -6.63 -8.48 -9.83
C ASP A 90 -5.36 -7.74 -9.35
N GLY A 91 -5.42 -6.41 -9.28
CA GLY A 91 -4.36 -5.57 -8.70
C GLY A 91 -4.67 -4.98 -7.33
N PHE A 92 -5.78 -5.37 -6.69
CA PHE A 92 -6.25 -4.75 -5.45
C PHE A 92 -5.59 -5.34 -4.21
N PHE A 93 -5.27 -4.46 -3.27
CA PHE A 93 -4.78 -4.85 -1.95
C PHE A 93 -5.18 -3.80 -0.91
N ALA A 94 -5.43 -4.26 0.32
CA ALA A 94 -5.69 -3.40 1.46
C ALA A 94 -4.56 -3.54 2.49
N VAL A 95 -4.05 -2.42 2.99
CA VAL A 95 -3.17 -2.37 4.16
C VAL A 95 -4.01 -2.04 5.38
N ILE A 96 -4.11 -2.98 6.31
CA ILE A 96 -4.91 -2.85 7.53
C ILE A 96 -4.07 -2.23 8.65
N VAL A 97 -4.52 -1.11 9.19
CA VAL A 97 -3.79 -0.29 10.17
C VAL A 97 -4.72 -0.02 11.37
N PRO A 98 -4.74 -0.89 12.41
CA PRO A 98 -5.74 -0.84 13.47
C PRO A 98 -5.80 0.49 14.23
N CYS A 99 -4.64 1.11 14.44
CA CYS A 99 -4.49 2.37 15.17
C CYS A 99 -5.05 3.58 14.38
N GLU A 100 -5.35 3.42 13.09
CA GLU A 100 -5.83 4.49 12.22
C GLU A 100 -6.88 3.97 11.22
N TYR A 101 -6.92 4.52 10.00
CA TYR A 101 -7.73 4.05 8.88
C TYR A 101 -6.89 3.21 7.89
N ASP A 102 -7.54 2.32 7.17
CA ASP A 102 -6.91 1.39 6.23
C ASP A 102 -6.66 2.05 4.87
N CYS A 103 -5.76 1.46 4.08
CA CYS A 103 -5.48 1.89 2.71
C CYS A 103 -5.90 0.81 1.71
N LEU A 104 -6.99 1.05 0.96
CA LEU A 104 -7.31 0.28 -0.23
C LEU A 104 -6.60 0.89 -1.46
N MET A 105 -5.84 0.06 -2.17
CA MET A 105 -5.05 0.46 -3.33
C MET A 105 -5.17 -0.55 -4.48
N LEU A 106 -4.85 -0.09 -5.69
CA LEU A 106 -4.74 -0.89 -6.90
C LEU A 106 -3.37 -0.62 -7.55
N SER A 107 -2.67 -1.69 -7.91
CA SER A 107 -1.36 -1.64 -8.57
C SER A 107 -1.18 -2.83 -9.53
N THR A 108 -0.52 -2.60 -10.66
CA THR A 108 -0.06 -3.67 -11.56
C THR A 108 1.11 -4.46 -10.96
N ARG A 109 1.80 -3.88 -9.96
CA ARG A 109 2.89 -4.51 -9.20
C ARG A 109 2.44 -5.04 -7.85
N LYS A 110 1.16 -5.40 -7.70
CA LYS A 110 0.60 -5.91 -6.44
C LYS A 110 1.47 -6.98 -5.80
N LYS A 111 1.93 -7.97 -6.58
CA LYS A 111 2.74 -9.08 -6.09
C LYS A 111 4.04 -8.59 -5.43
N GLU A 112 4.80 -7.76 -6.14
CA GLU A 112 6.05 -7.19 -5.65
C GLU A 112 5.84 -6.34 -4.38
N ILE A 113 4.77 -5.53 -4.34
CA ILE A 113 4.41 -4.75 -3.15
C ILE A 113 4.13 -5.68 -1.95
N VAL A 114 3.36 -6.74 -2.15
CA VAL A 114 3.01 -7.69 -1.09
C VAL A 114 4.25 -8.42 -0.60
N ASP A 115 5.09 -8.91 -1.52
CA ASP A 115 6.33 -9.62 -1.18
C ASP A 115 7.26 -8.72 -0.35
N VAL A 116 7.48 -7.46 -0.77
CA VAL A 116 8.28 -6.47 -0.02
C VAL A 116 7.70 -6.18 1.37
N LEU A 117 6.38 -6.06 1.49
CA LEU A 117 5.74 -5.81 2.79
C LEU A 117 5.86 -7.01 3.74
N ILE A 118 5.74 -8.24 3.23
CA ILE A 118 5.95 -9.46 4.02
C ILE A 118 7.39 -9.50 4.54
N GLU A 119 8.36 -9.36 3.63
CA GLU A 119 9.79 -9.42 3.96
C GLU A 119 10.20 -8.32 4.97
N SER A 120 9.66 -7.11 4.83
CA SER A 120 10.01 -5.97 5.70
C SER A 120 9.25 -5.92 7.03
N SER A 121 8.17 -6.70 7.18
CA SER A 121 7.37 -6.71 8.43
C SER A 121 7.99 -7.52 9.58
N GLY A 122 9.00 -8.35 9.29
CA GLY A 122 9.54 -9.33 10.25
C GLY A 122 8.58 -10.49 10.56
N SER A 123 7.50 -10.65 9.78
CA SER A 123 6.57 -11.79 9.92
C SER A 123 7.28 -13.10 9.58
N THR A 124 7.02 -14.16 10.36
CA THR A 124 7.66 -15.47 10.16
C THR A 124 6.97 -16.29 9.06
N SER A 125 5.71 -15.96 8.74
CA SER A 125 4.95 -16.59 7.66
C SER A 125 4.04 -15.59 6.93
N SER A 126 3.87 -15.78 5.63
CA SER A 126 2.90 -15.04 4.82
C SER A 126 1.45 -15.24 5.28
N GLU A 127 1.15 -16.38 5.91
CA GLU A 127 -0.19 -16.71 6.43
C GLU A 127 -0.62 -15.81 7.60
N GLU A 128 0.34 -15.28 8.35
CA GLU A 128 0.07 -14.37 9.48
C GLU A 128 -0.22 -12.95 8.99
N MET A 129 0.48 -12.53 7.93
CA MET A 129 0.39 -11.17 7.42
C MET A 129 -0.66 -11.00 6.32
N VAL A 130 -1.06 -12.06 5.61
CA VAL A 130 -1.93 -11.95 4.43
C VAL A 130 -3.23 -12.72 4.61
N GLU A 131 -4.35 -12.01 4.45
CA GLU A 131 -5.68 -12.60 4.36
C GLU A 131 -6.17 -12.61 2.91
N PHE A 132 -6.46 -13.81 2.40
CA PHE A 132 -7.05 -14.01 1.08
C PHE A 132 -8.56 -14.20 1.17
N SER A 133 -9.32 -13.24 0.64
CA SER A 133 -10.77 -13.32 0.55
C SER A 133 -11.31 -12.54 -0.65
N ASN A 134 -12.26 -13.12 -1.38
CA ASN A 134 -12.99 -12.43 -2.45
C ASN A 134 -13.99 -11.40 -1.91
N SER A 135 -14.09 -11.25 -0.59
CA SER A 135 -14.67 -10.07 0.03
C SER A 135 -14.04 -9.76 1.37
N PHE A 136 -13.69 -8.50 1.59
CA PHE A 136 -13.19 -8.05 2.88
C PHE A 136 -13.62 -6.62 3.18
N SER A 137 -13.68 -6.32 4.48
CA SER A 137 -13.98 -4.99 4.99
C SER A 137 -12.70 -4.21 5.29
N TYR A 138 -12.74 -2.90 5.07
CA TYR A 138 -11.66 -1.99 5.42
C TYR A 138 -12.22 -0.67 5.95
N ARG A 139 -11.53 -0.08 6.94
CA ARG A 139 -11.86 1.19 7.56
C ARG A 139 -11.37 2.33 6.66
N ALA A 140 -12.24 2.86 5.79
CA ALA A 140 -11.88 3.91 4.84
C ALA A 140 -11.57 5.27 5.50
N ASN A 141 -12.14 5.54 6.68
CA ASN A 141 -11.78 6.58 7.64
C ASN A 141 -12.31 6.20 9.03
N ALA A 142 -12.12 7.04 10.06
CA ALA A 142 -12.53 6.76 11.44
C ALA A 142 -14.01 6.33 11.60
N ASN A 143 -14.92 6.84 10.77
CA ASN A 143 -16.38 6.65 10.90
C ASN A 143 -16.99 5.86 9.73
N LEU A 144 -16.17 5.32 8.83
CA LEU A 144 -16.63 4.69 7.59
C LEU A 144 -15.89 3.39 7.33
N VAL A 145 -16.62 2.29 7.47
CA VAL A 145 -16.21 0.97 6.99
C VAL A 145 -16.82 0.74 5.61
N LYS A 146 -16.01 0.25 4.69
CA LYS A 146 -16.44 -0.20 3.37
C LYS A 146 -16.12 -1.67 3.22
N GLU A 147 -16.84 -2.32 2.33
CA GLU A 147 -16.55 -3.67 1.89
C GLU A 147 -16.23 -3.66 0.41
N ILE A 148 -15.17 -4.37 0.04
CA ILE A 148 -14.85 -4.66 -1.35
C ILE A 148 -15.21 -6.12 -1.63
N ARG A 149 -15.76 -6.37 -2.83
CA ARG A 149 -16.18 -7.67 -3.32
C ARG A 149 -15.59 -7.89 -4.71
N PHE A 150 -15.12 -9.11 -4.95
CA PHE A 150 -14.51 -9.55 -6.20
C PHE A 150 -15.28 -10.75 -6.72
N GLU A 151 -15.65 -10.68 -7.99
CA GLU A 151 -16.35 -11.74 -8.71
C GLU A 151 -15.60 -12.02 -10.01
N ASP A 152 -15.35 -13.30 -10.31
CA ASP A 152 -14.84 -13.69 -11.62
C ASP A 152 -16.01 -13.66 -12.61
N GLN A 153 -15.86 -12.88 -13.67
CA GLN A 153 -16.85 -12.74 -14.72
C GLN A 153 -16.15 -12.80 -16.07
N GLU A 154 -16.34 -13.92 -16.78
CA GLU A 154 -15.85 -14.12 -18.15
C GLU A 154 -14.35 -13.85 -18.31
N GLY A 155 -13.54 -14.27 -17.33
CA GLY A 155 -12.09 -14.07 -17.33
C GLY A 155 -11.64 -12.67 -16.93
N THR A 156 -12.56 -11.80 -16.48
CA THR A 156 -12.27 -10.50 -15.89
C THR A 156 -12.75 -10.46 -14.44
N VAL A 157 -12.00 -9.79 -13.57
CA VAL A 157 -12.42 -9.59 -12.18
C VAL A 157 -13.33 -8.37 -12.07
N ARG A 158 -14.63 -8.60 -11.83
CA ARG A 158 -15.56 -7.55 -11.46
C ARG A 158 -15.33 -7.16 -10.00
N THR A 159 -15.16 -5.86 -9.76
CA THR A 159 -14.92 -5.32 -8.42
C THR A 159 -16.03 -4.36 -8.00
N LYS A 160 -16.58 -4.54 -6.79
CA LYS A 160 -17.58 -3.65 -6.22
C LYS A 160 -17.13 -3.16 -4.84
N ILE A 161 -17.18 -1.86 -4.61
CA ILE A 161 -16.91 -1.24 -3.31
C ILE A 161 -18.21 -0.65 -2.78
N VAL A 162 -18.67 -1.12 -1.63
CA VAL A 162 -19.91 -0.68 -0.98
C VAL A 162 -19.64 -0.12 0.41
N ARG A 163 -20.49 0.78 0.89
CA ARG A 163 -20.52 1.13 2.31
C ARG A 163 -21.03 -0.08 3.07
N LYS A 164 -20.35 -0.45 4.16
CA LYS A 164 -20.87 -1.47 5.07
C LYS A 164 -21.89 -0.80 5.97
N GLU A 165 -23.16 -1.13 5.79
CA GLU A 165 -24.20 -0.74 6.73
C GLU A 165 -24.06 -1.60 7.98
N ASN A 166 -24.11 -0.97 9.16
CA ASN A 166 -24.31 -1.71 10.39
C ASN A 166 -25.74 -2.24 10.31
N ARG A 167 -25.92 -3.53 10.03
CA ARG A 167 -27.18 -4.20 10.36
C ARG A 167 -27.27 -4.21 11.88
N ASN A 168 -28.12 -3.32 12.41
CA ASN A 168 -28.66 -3.47 13.77
C ASN A 168 -29.49 -4.75 13.84
#